data_AF-A0A8C7Z645-F1
#
_entry.id   AF-A0A8C7Z645-F1
#
_cell.length_a   1.000
_cell.length_b   1.000
_cell.length_c   1.000
_cell.angle_alpha   90.00
_cell.angle_beta   90.00
_cell.angle_gamma   90.00
#
_symmetry.space_group_name_H-M   'P 1'
#
loop_
_entity.id
_entity.type
_entity.pdbx_description
1 polymer ?
#
loop_
_entity_poly.entity_id
_entity_poly.type
_entity_poly.pdbx_seq_one_letter_code
_entity_poly.pdbx_strand_id
1 'polypeptide(L)'
;MTLVEHYSQYVHNLCNRLGIKVADSYALPTKSMEVMLMQEQGTKTYVDAVLKTHQRVVQLSSLNAALSPIFMDVLLRNQPEGVQLCVKEHTEADFQARFKARPELEGLMSQMNH
;
A
#
# COMPACT_ATOMS: atom_id res chain seq x y z
N MET A 1 8.81 -9.37 1.13
CA MET A 1 8.41 -9.04 -0.27
C MET A 1 7.51 -10.10 -0.89
N THR A 2 7.93 -11.37 -0.94
CA THR A 2 7.23 -12.48 -1.64
C THR A 2 5.77 -12.68 -1.25
N LEU A 3 5.44 -12.62 0.04
CA LEU A 3 4.09 -12.88 0.54
C LEU A 3 3.05 -11.88 0.00
N VAL A 4 3.38 -10.58 0.04
CA VAL A 4 2.52 -9.53 -0.49
C VAL A 4 2.37 -9.64 -2.01
N GLU A 5 3.42 -10.10 -2.72
CA GLU A 5 3.35 -10.36 -4.16
C GLU A 5 2.35 -11.46 -4.48
N HIS A 6 2.52 -12.63 -3.85
CA HIS A 6 1.66 -13.78 -4.07
C HIS A 6 0.21 -13.47 -3.67
N TYR A 7 0.02 -12.73 -2.58
CA TYR A 7 -1.32 -12.33 -2.19
C TYR A 7 -1.94 -11.36 -3.21
N SER A 8 -1.20 -10.37 -3.70
CA SER A 8 -1.69 -9.48 -4.76
C SER A 8 -2.04 -10.22 -6.05
N GLN A 9 -1.24 -11.22 -6.43
CA GLN A 9 -1.52 -12.09 -7.57
C GLN A 9 -2.77 -12.95 -7.34
N TYR A 10 -2.95 -13.50 -6.13
CA TYR A 10 -4.16 -14.21 -5.74
C TYR A 10 -5.40 -13.33 -5.88
N VAL A 11 -5.36 -12.10 -5.33
CA VAL A 11 -6.48 -11.14 -5.43
C VAL A 11 -6.77 -10.79 -6.89
N HIS A 12 -5.74 -10.50 -7.69
CA HIS A 12 -5.89 -10.21 -9.11
C HIS A 12 -6.58 -11.38 -9.86
N ASN A 13 -6.13 -12.61 -9.62
CA ASN A 13 -6.72 -13.81 -10.23
C ASN A 13 -8.16 -14.04 -9.75
N LEU A 14 -8.46 -13.79 -8.49
CA LEU A 14 -9.81 -13.88 -7.94
C LEU A 14 -10.75 -12.87 -8.63
N CYS A 15 -10.30 -11.62 -8.81
CA CYS A 15 -11.06 -10.61 -9.55
C CYS A 15 -11.39 -11.09 -10.98
N ASN A 16 -10.39 -11.62 -11.70
CA ASN A 16 -10.58 -12.14 -13.05
C ASN A 16 -11.59 -13.30 -13.11
N ARG A 17 -11.56 -14.21 -12.12
CA ARG A 17 -12.52 -15.33 -12.03
C ARG A 17 -13.94 -14.88 -11.72
N LEU A 18 -14.10 -13.81 -10.94
CA LEU A 18 -15.39 -13.23 -10.57
C LEU A 18 -15.92 -12.22 -11.60
N GLY A 19 -15.20 -11.98 -12.70
CA GLY A 19 -15.56 -10.99 -13.71
C GLY A 19 -15.46 -9.54 -13.23
N ILE A 20 -14.67 -9.28 -12.17
CA ILE A 20 -14.43 -7.94 -11.65
C ILE A 20 -13.31 -7.29 -12.46
N LYS A 21 -13.59 -6.13 -13.06
CA LYS A 21 -12.61 -5.42 -13.89
C LYS A 21 -11.51 -4.78 -13.04
N VAL A 22 -10.28 -5.27 -13.18
CA VAL A 22 -9.07 -4.66 -12.62
C VAL A 22 -8.60 -3.53 -13.54
N ALA A 23 -8.51 -2.31 -13.00
CA ALA A 23 -8.03 -1.13 -13.73
C ALA A 23 -6.50 -1.07 -13.78
N ASP A 24 -5.83 -1.32 -12.66
CA ASP A 24 -4.37 -1.28 -12.54
C ASP A 24 -3.92 -2.22 -11.40
N SER A 25 -2.67 -2.67 -11.46
CA SER A 25 -2.05 -3.53 -10.45
C SER A 25 -0.58 -3.20 -10.33
N TYR A 26 -0.18 -2.54 -9.24
CA TYR A 26 1.14 -1.91 -9.13
C TYR A 26 1.77 -1.98 -7.73
N ALA A 27 3.05 -1.64 -7.68
CA ALA A 27 3.84 -1.48 -6.46
C ALA A 27 3.80 -0.05 -5.94
N LEU A 28 3.81 0.12 -4.62
CA LEU A 28 4.23 1.39 -4.02
C LEU A 28 5.71 1.34 -3.60
N PRO A 29 6.38 2.50 -3.51
CA PRO A 29 7.74 2.59 -3.01
C PRO A 29 7.88 1.94 -1.63
N THR A 30 8.93 1.15 -1.46
CA THR A 30 9.19 0.46 -0.19
C THR A 30 9.57 1.48 0.88
N LYS A 31 8.93 1.39 2.05
CA LYS A 31 9.25 2.23 3.21
C LYS A 31 10.20 1.46 4.12
N SER A 32 11.38 2.03 4.37
CA SER A 32 12.34 1.48 5.33
C SER A 32 12.18 2.21 6.67
N MET A 33 12.01 1.46 7.74
CA MET A 33 11.90 1.96 9.10
C MET A 33 13.04 1.39 9.95
N GLU A 34 13.83 2.27 10.54
CA GLU A 34 14.87 1.89 11.48
C GLU A 34 14.25 1.78 12.88
N VAL A 35 14.40 0.62 13.50
CA VAL A 35 13.97 0.35 14.86
C VAL A 35 15.15 0.63 15.78
N MET A 36 14.99 1.64 16.63
CA MET A 36 15.99 2.01 17.62
C MET A 36 15.65 1.43 18.99
N LEU A 37 16.62 0.78 19.62
CA LEU A 37 16.52 0.29 20.99
C LEU A 37 17.38 1.15 21.92
N MET A 38 16.89 1.35 23.14
CA MET A 38 17.60 2.02 24.22
C MET A 38 18.42 0.99 25.00
N GLN A 39 19.66 1.34 25.35
CA GLN A 39 20.53 0.46 26.12
C GLN A 39 19.99 0.27 27.55
N GLU A 40 20.03 -0.96 28.08
CA GLU A 40 19.39 -1.33 29.37
C GLU A 40 19.86 -0.51 30.58
N GLN A 41 21.10 0.01 30.55
CA GLN A 41 21.68 0.82 31.62
C GLN A 41 22.38 2.08 31.08
N GLY A 42 21.78 2.74 30.09
CA GLY A 42 22.32 3.98 29.53
C GLY A 42 21.30 4.80 28.74
N THR A 43 21.69 6.01 28.34
CA THR A 43 20.88 6.91 27.50
C THR A 43 21.14 6.75 26.00
N LYS A 44 22.07 5.88 25.61
CA LYS A 44 22.42 5.66 24.21
C LYS A 44 21.39 4.79 23.52
N THR A 45 20.94 5.23 22.34
CA THR A 45 20.13 4.43 21.41
C THR A 45 21.03 3.82 20.34
N TYR A 46 20.66 2.63 19.88
CA TYR A 46 21.31 1.96 18.75
C TYR A 46 20.26 1.36 17.82
N VAL A 47 20.63 1.18 16.55
CA VAL A 47 19.76 0.54 15.56
C VAL A 47 19.77 -0.96 15.80
N ASP A 48 18.61 -1.53 16.10
CA ASP A 48 18.42 -2.97 16.30
C ASP A 48 18.09 -3.66 14.99
N ALA A 49 17.16 -3.08 14.22
CA ALA A 49 16.70 -3.65 12.96
C ALA A 49 16.28 -2.58 11.97
N VAL A 50 16.32 -2.94 10.68
CA VAL A 50 15.76 -2.14 9.58
C VAL A 50 14.63 -2.93 8.94
N LEU A 51 13.39 -2.48 9.18
CA LEU A 51 12.18 -3.09 8.65
C LEU A 51 11.82 -2.48 7.30
N LYS A 52 11.64 -3.33 6.28
CA LYS A 52 11.23 -2.90 4.93
C LYS A 52 9.78 -3.28 4.68
N THR A 53 8.92 -2.28 4.59
CA THR A 53 7.49 -2.45 4.33
C THR A 53 7.22 -2.31 2.84
N HIS A 54 6.75 -3.40 2.24
CA HIS A 54 6.35 -3.45 0.83
C HIS A 54 4.83 -3.41 0.71
N GLN A 55 4.32 -2.69 -0.29
CA GLN A 55 2.89 -2.54 -0.51
C GLN A 55 2.56 -2.78 -1.99
N ARG A 56 1.51 -3.56 -2.23
CA ARG A 56 0.93 -3.81 -3.55
C ARG A 56 -0.49 -3.29 -3.56
N VAL A 57 -0.90 -2.73 -4.70
CA VAL A 57 -2.22 -2.14 -4.89
C VAL A 57 -2.86 -2.81 -6.09
N VAL A 58 -4.07 -3.34 -5.90
CA VAL A 58 -4.94 -3.83 -6.98
C VAL A 58 -6.11 -2.86 -7.06
N GLN A 59 -6.16 -2.07 -8.13
CA GLN A 59 -7.19 -1.07 -8.35
C GLN A 59 -8.32 -1.67 -9.17
N LEU A 60 -9.54 -1.64 -8.64
CA LEU A 60 -10.74 -2.13 -9.33
C LEU A 60 -11.44 -0.96 -10.02
N SER A 61 -12.01 -1.19 -11.20
CA SER A 61 -12.77 -0.16 -11.94
C SER A 61 -14.16 0.04 -11.36
N SER A 62 -14.81 -1.06 -11.02
CA SER A 62 -16.14 -1.10 -10.41
C SER A 62 -16.31 -2.43 -9.68
N LEU A 63 -17.08 -2.38 -8.59
CA LEU A 63 -17.45 -3.56 -7.81
C LEU A 63 -18.97 -3.54 -7.62
N ASN A 64 -19.63 -4.64 -7.96
CA ASN A 64 -21.07 -4.76 -7.74
C ASN A 64 -21.34 -4.79 -6.22
N ALA A 65 -22.25 -3.92 -5.75
CA ALA A 65 -22.64 -3.85 -4.35
C ALA A 65 -23.12 -5.20 -3.78
N ALA A 66 -23.79 -6.03 -4.59
CA ALA A 66 -24.23 -7.35 -4.16
C ALA A 66 -23.07 -8.36 -4.00
N LEU A 67 -22.01 -8.22 -4.81
CA LEU A 67 -20.84 -9.11 -4.75
C LEU A 67 -19.80 -8.64 -3.74
N SER A 68 -19.81 -7.35 -3.36
CA SER A 68 -18.82 -6.76 -2.47
C SER A 68 -18.68 -7.47 -1.13
N PRO A 69 -19.75 -7.80 -0.38
CA PRO A 69 -19.62 -8.49 0.90
C PRO A 69 -18.98 -9.88 0.76
N ILE A 70 -19.37 -10.64 -0.27
CA ILE A 70 -18.85 -11.97 -0.55
C ILE A 70 -17.37 -11.89 -0.92
N PHE A 71 -17.02 -10.93 -1.78
CA PHE A 71 -15.65 -10.69 -2.18
C PHE A 71 -14.75 -10.35 -0.97
N MET A 72 -15.21 -9.45 -0.10
CA MET A 72 -14.46 -9.06 1.11
C MET A 72 -14.31 -10.21 2.09
N ASP A 73 -15.35 -11.03 2.29
CA ASP A 73 -15.28 -12.21 3.16
C ASP A 73 -14.25 -13.24 2.66
N VAL A 74 -14.22 -13.48 1.34
CA VAL A 74 -13.21 -14.36 0.73
C VAL A 74 -11.80 -13.79 0.91
N LEU A 75 -11.59 -12.49 0.73
CA LEU A 75 -10.29 -11.86 0.95
C LEU A 75 -9.83 -12.00 2.40
N LEU A 76 -10.68 -11.64 3.37
CA LEU A 76 -10.32 -11.69 4.79
C LEU A 76 -10.02 -13.10 5.27
N ARG A 77 -10.77 -14.11 4.80
CA ARG A 77 -10.53 -15.52 5.16
C ARG A 77 -9.24 -16.09 4.57
N ASN A 78 -8.79 -15.57 3.43
CA ASN A 78 -7.58 -16.02 2.75
C ASN A 78 -6.39 -15.07 2.99
N GLN A 79 -6.53 -14.09 3.89
CA GLN A 79 -5.46 -13.16 4.21
C GLN A 79 -4.34 -13.89 4.99
N PRO A 80 -3.12 -13.93 4.45
CA PRO A 80 -2.01 -14.59 5.13
C PRO A 80 -1.51 -13.77 6.33
N GLU A 81 -0.89 -14.45 7.29
CA GLU A 81 -0.30 -13.83 8.47
C GLU A 81 0.76 -12.79 8.10
N GLY A 82 0.79 -11.67 8.83
CA GLY A 82 1.76 -10.60 8.59
C GLY A 82 1.48 -9.74 7.35
N VAL A 83 0.39 -9.98 6.61
CA VAL A 83 -0.10 -9.07 5.57
C VAL A 83 -1.24 -8.23 6.12
N GLN A 84 -1.23 -6.94 5.84
CA GLN A 84 -2.34 -6.03 6.15
C GLN A 84 -3.12 -5.69 4.88
N LEU A 85 -4.43 -5.93 4.91
CA LEU A 85 -5.35 -5.54 3.84
C LEU A 85 -5.98 -4.18 4.17
N CYS A 86 -5.99 -3.27 3.20
CA CYS A 86 -6.67 -1.98 3.29
C CYS A 86 -7.49 -1.77 2.01
N VAL A 87 -8.79 -1.52 2.18
CA VAL A 87 -9.72 -1.21 1.08
C VAL A 87 -10.16 0.23 1.25
N LYS A 88 -9.94 1.04 0.22
CA LYS A 88 -10.32 2.45 0.19
C LYS A 88 -10.67 2.89 -1.22
N GLU A 89 -11.44 3.97 -1.31
CA GLU A 89 -11.69 4.62 -2.59
C GLU A 89 -10.40 5.24 -3.14
N HIS A 90 -10.25 5.19 -4.46
CA HIS A 90 -9.08 5.77 -5.12
C HIS A 90 -9.22 7.29 -5.21
N THR A 91 -8.24 8.01 -4.68
CA THR A 91 -8.19 9.48 -4.72
C THR A 91 -7.06 9.98 -5.61
N GLU A 92 -7.12 11.24 -6.04
CA GLU A 92 -6.02 11.86 -6.78
C GLU A 92 -4.72 11.88 -5.96
N ALA A 93 -4.80 12.05 -4.63
CA ALA A 93 -3.65 11.96 -3.74
C ALA A 93 -2.95 10.60 -3.82
N ASP A 94 -3.71 9.50 -3.93
CA ASP A 94 -3.15 8.16 -4.09
C ASP A 94 -2.45 7.97 -5.43
N PHE A 95 -2.97 8.60 -6.48
CA PHE A 95 -2.32 8.62 -7.78
C PHE A 95 -1.01 9.41 -7.72
N GLN A 96 -1.04 10.63 -7.16
CA GLN A 96 0.14 11.50 -7.06
C GLN A 96 1.26 10.90 -6.18
N ALA A 97 0.90 10.16 -5.13
CA ALA A 97 1.85 9.48 -4.24
C ALA A 97 2.76 8.46 -4.95
N ARG A 98 2.42 8.05 -6.18
CA ARG A 98 3.26 7.17 -7.02
C ARG A 98 4.43 7.91 -7.67
N PHE A 99 4.38 9.23 -7.74
CA PHE A 99 5.35 10.06 -8.45
C PHE A 99 6.34 10.72 -7.49
N LYS A 100 7.44 11.23 -8.05
CA LYS A 100 8.43 12.00 -7.29
C LYS A 100 7.87 13.38 -6.94
N ALA A 101 8.23 13.88 -5.76
CA ALA A 101 7.98 15.27 -5.37
C ALA A 101 8.59 16.24 -6.38
N ARG A 102 7.98 17.43 -6.53
CA ARG A 102 8.41 18.47 -7.47
C ARG A 102 8.76 19.74 -6.70
N PRO A 103 9.90 19.77 -5.97
CA PRO A 103 10.22 20.86 -5.06
C PRO A 103 10.35 22.21 -5.76
N GLU A 104 10.80 22.25 -7.01
CA GLU A 104 10.88 23.49 -7.81
C GLU A 104 9.49 24.08 -8.09
N LEU A 105 8.53 23.24 -8.47
CA LEU A 105 7.15 23.65 -8.74
C LEU A 105 6.45 24.07 -7.44
N GLU A 106 6.65 23.33 -6.35
CA GLU A 106 6.18 23.69 -5.01
C GLU A 106 6.75 25.04 -4.56
N GLY A 107 8.04 25.27 -4.81
CA GLY A 107 8.72 26.55 -4.57
C GLY A 107 8.10 27.70 -5.36
N LEU A 108 7.87 27.51 -6.67
CA LEU A 108 7.21 28.52 -7.52
C LEU A 108 5.78 28.82 -7.05
N MET A 109 4.99 27.80 -6.72
CA MET A 109 3.63 28.01 -6.18
C MET A 109 3.65 28.79 -4.86
N SER A 110 4.63 28.52 -3.98
CA SER A 110 4.75 29.26 -2.72
C SER A 110 5.06 30.74 -2.92
N GLN A 111 5.83 31.09 -3.97
CA GLN A 111 6.16 32.47 -4.31
C GLN A 111 4.98 33.22 -4.96
N MET A 112 4.11 32.53 -5.70
CA MET A 112 2.92 33.12 -6.33
C MET A 112 1.77 33.40 -5.34
N ASN A 113 1.76 32.72 -4.20
CA ASN A 113 0.75 32.88 -3.15
C ASN A 113 1.07 34.03 -2.17
N HIS A 114 2.13 34.80 -2.46
CA HIS A 114 2.53 36.04 -1.79
C HIS A 114 2.23 37.25 -2.68
#